data_AF-A0A968RJ09-F1
#
_entry.id   AF-A0A968RJ09-F1
#
_cell.length_a   1.000
_cell.length_b   1.000
_cell.length_c   1.000
_cell.angle_alpha   90.00
_cell.angle_beta   90.00
_cell.angle_gamma   90.00
#
_symmetry.space_group_name_H-M   'P 1'
#
loop_
_entity.id
_entity.type
_entity.pdbx_description
1 polymer ?
#
loop_
_entity_poly.entity_id
_entity_poly.type
_entity_poly.pdbx_seq_one_letter_code
_entity_poly.pdbx_strand_id
1 'polypeptide(L)'
;MIKLKIILLIFILFSMTTSCFSQRSFPYLLERPDQVMVLPQILKEISGLAISSDGNYLFAIQDELGTIFQLEKTSGKILQSIPFGKSGDYEGIEFVEGKLYVLKSSGTLQQIENLGLPNQKVTTFPSFMTSENDAEGLVYDTFNNRLLIACKGWGEGENKNQKSVYAFDLKTLTFSEKPVLTITKKQFIDFWQPILRCNNGANSSKLPIPIPLPLTSDLLVLLYIQKRKPFICFLQEEIC
;
A
#
# COMPACT_ATOMS: atom_id res chain seq x y z
N MET A 1 -44.49 41.89 -29.11
CA MET A 1 -43.80 41.73 -27.81
C MET A 1 -43.90 40.33 -27.16
N ILE A 2 -44.52 39.32 -27.80
CA ILE A 2 -44.69 37.98 -27.20
C ILE A 2 -43.62 36.97 -27.69
N LYS A 3 -43.08 37.13 -28.91
CA LYS A 3 -42.07 36.20 -29.46
C LYS A 3 -40.69 36.27 -28.80
N LEU A 4 -40.36 37.38 -28.12
CA LEU A 4 -39.04 37.57 -27.50
C LEU A 4 -38.94 36.96 -26.08
N LYS A 5 -40.07 36.72 -25.40
CA LYS A 5 -40.08 36.09 -24.06
C LYS A 5 -39.96 34.56 -24.11
N ILE A 6 -40.41 33.92 -25.19
CA ILE A 6 -40.36 32.46 -25.33
C ILE A 6 -38.93 31.99 -25.64
N ILE A 7 -38.14 32.79 -26.36
CA ILE A 7 -36.73 32.47 -26.66
C ILE A 7 -35.86 32.56 -25.41
N LEU A 8 -36.17 33.47 -24.48
CA LEU A 8 -35.43 33.60 -23.22
C LEU A 8 -35.71 32.44 -22.23
N LEU A 9 -36.89 31.80 -22.31
CA LEU A 9 -37.24 30.67 -21.44
C LEU A 9 -36.57 29.36 -21.88
N ILE A 10 -36.31 29.20 -23.19
CA ILE A 10 -35.66 28.00 -23.74
C ILE A 10 -34.15 28.01 -23.46
N PHE A 11 -33.52 29.18 -23.36
CA PHE A 11 -32.09 29.29 -23.05
C PHE A 11 -31.74 29.00 -21.59
N ILE A 12 -32.70 29.13 -20.67
CA ILE A 12 -32.52 28.80 -19.24
C ILE A 12 -32.66 27.29 -18.98
N LEU A 13 -33.31 26.54 -19.88
CA LEU A 13 -33.45 25.08 -19.75
C LEU A 13 -32.25 24.28 -20.27
N PHE A 14 -31.25 24.92 -20.92
CA PHE A 14 -30.07 24.24 -21.46
C PHE A 14 -28.79 24.42 -20.61
N SER A 15 -28.93 24.93 -19.37
CA SER A 15 -27.82 25.09 -18.42
C SER A 15 -28.06 24.29 -17.12
N MET A 16 -28.65 23.11 -17.26
CA MET A 16 -28.30 22.00 -16.38
C MET A 16 -27.48 21.01 -17.19
N THR A 17 -26.30 21.47 -17.61
CA THR A 17 -25.19 20.52 -17.74
C THR A 17 -25.01 19.97 -16.33
N THR A 18 -25.61 18.81 -16.07
CA THR A 18 -25.20 17.95 -14.98
C THR A 18 -23.70 17.81 -15.13
N SER A 19 -22.95 18.59 -14.34
CA SER A 19 -21.60 18.24 -14.01
C SER A 19 -21.72 16.82 -13.49
N CYS A 20 -21.33 15.84 -14.31
CA CYS A 20 -21.02 14.54 -13.81
C CYS A 20 -19.89 14.83 -12.82
N PHE A 21 -20.26 14.98 -11.55
CA PHE A 21 -19.30 14.94 -10.48
C PHE A 21 -18.69 13.56 -10.67
N SER A 22 -17.49 13.51 -11.26
CA SER A 22 -16.60 12.39 -11.11
C SER A 22 -16.28 12.34 -9.63
N GLN A 23 -17.22 11.79 -8.86
CA GLN A 23 -16.95 11.26 -7.56
C GLN A 23 -15.87 10.24 -7.87
N ARG A 24 -14.63 10.50 -7.44
CA ARG A 24 -13.54 9.53 -7.53
C ARG A 24 -14.01 8.30 -6.78
N SER A 25 -14.70 7.42 -7.46
CA SER A 25 -15.05 6.12 -6.94
C SER A 25 -13.73 5.39 -6.81
N PHE A 26 -13.45 4.91 -5.60
CA PHE A 26 -12.38 3.96 -5.42
C PHE A 26 -12.70 2.77 -6.32
N PRO A 27 -11.87 2.46 -7.31
CA PRO A 27 -12.34 1.73 -8.48
C PRO A 27 -12.30 0.20 -8.26
N TYR A 28 -12.20 -0.24 -7.01
CA TYR A 28 -12.11 -1.63 -6.60
C TYR A 28 -13.20 -1.97 -5.57
N LEU A 29 -13.86 -3.12 -5.75
CA LEU A 29 -14.87 -3.62 -4.81
C LEU A 29 -14.23 -4.41 -3.66
N LEU A 30 -13.82 -3.71 -2.61
CA LEU A 30 -13.12 -4.32 -1.45
C LEU A 30 -13.85 -5.50 -0.77
N GLU A 31 -15.17 -5.55 -0.85
CA GLU A 31 -15.98 -6.63 -0.26
C GLU A 31 -16.08 -7.89 -1.13
N ARG A 32 -15.74 -7.77 -2.41
CA ARG A 32 -15.89 -8.83 -3.41
C ARG A 32 -14.59 -9.00 -4.19
N PRO A 33 -13.55 -9.61 -3.58
CA PRO A 33 -12.33 -9.91 -4.31
C PRO A 33 -12.59 -10.88 -5.47
N ASP A 34 -11.95 -10.62 -6.61
CA ASP A 34 -12.04 -11.48 -7.80
C ASP A 34 -11.34 -12.82 -7.59
N GLN A 35 -10.25 -12.79 -6.83
CA GLN A 35 -9.51 -13.99 -6.43
C GLN A 35 -9.09 -13.88 -4.98
N VAL A 36 -9.25 -14.99 -4.24
CA VAL A 36 -8.73 -15.17 -2.88
C VAL A 36 -7.77 -16.34 -2.87
N MET A 37 -6.57 -16.10 -2.35
CA MET A 37 -5.50 -17.07 -2.28
C MET A 37 -5.13 -17.29 -0.82
N VAL A 38 -5.16 -18.55 -0.38
CA VAL A 38 -4.76 -18.92 0.99
C VAL A 38 -3.25 -19.09 1.02
N LEU A 39 -2.58 -18.39 1.93
CA LEU A 39 -1.14 -18.50 2.08
C LEU A 39 -0.74 -19.61 3.07
N PRO A 40 0.44 -20.24 2.90
CA PRO A 40 0.95 -21.24 3.82
C PRO A 40 1.07 -20.74 5.27
N GLN A 41 0.96 -21.66 6.24
CA GLN A 41 0.94 -21.33 7.67
C GLN A 41 2.18 -20.57 8.19
N ILE A 42 3.32 -20.72 7.52
CA ILE A 42 4.54 -19.97 7.85
C ILE A 42 4.38 -18.46 7.62
N LEU A 43 3.45 -18.05 6.77
CA LEU A 43 3.13 -16.64 6.50
C LEU A 43 1.98 -16.13 7.38
N LYS A 44 1.70 -16.77 8.52
CA LYS A 44 0.55 -16.42 9.38
C LYS A 44 0.55 -14.96 9.87
N GLU A 45 1.73 -14.38 10.08
CA GLU A 45 1.95 -12.97 10.44
C GLU A 45 2.65 -12.24 9.27
N ILE A 46 2.20 -12.51 8.04
CA ILE A 46 2.68 -11.81 6.86
C ILE A 46 2.48 -10.30 7.03
N SER A 47 3.54 -9.53 6.83
CA SER A 47 3.56 -8.08 7.08
C SER A 47 3.79 -7.28 5.81
N GLY A 48 4.52 -7.84 4.85
CA GLY A 48 4.82 -7.18 3.58
C GLY A 48 4.63 -8.11 2.40
N LEU A 49 4.26 -7.51 1.27
CA LEU A 49 4.17 -8.14 -0.03
C LEU A 49 4.73 -7.17 -1.08
N ALA A 50 5.46 -7.68 -2.05
CA ALA A 50 5.96 -6.95 -3.21
C ALA A 50 5.82 -7.82 -4.47
N ILE A 51 5.95 -7.22 -5.65
CA ILE A 51 5.91 -7.93 -6.91
C ILE A 51 7.22 -7.83 -7.68
N SER A 52 7.64 -8.90 -8.35
CA SER A 52 8.78 -8.86 -9.27
C SER A 52 8.51 -7.95 -10.47
N SER A 53 9.56 -7.37 -11.06
CA SER A 53 9.43 -6.45 -12.20
C SER A 53 8.76 -7.08 -13.44
N ASP A 54 8.87 -8.39 -13.61
CA ASP A 54 8.20 -9.13 -14.69
C ASP A 54 6.76 -9.55 -14.33
N GLY A 55 6.31 -9.26 -13.12
CA GLY A 55 4.96 -9.56 -12.64
C GLY A 55 4.67 -11.05 -12.38
N ASN A 56 5.69 -11.92 -12.46
CA ASN A 56 5.52 -13.38 -12.38
C ASN A 56 5.50 -13.93 -10.94
N TYR A 57 6.19 -13.26 -10.02
CA TYR A 57 6.34 -13.70 -8.64
C TYR A 57 5.97 -12.61 -7.66
N LEU A 58 5.51 -13.05 -6.48
CA LEU A 58 5.37 -12.18 -5.34
C LEU A 58 6.52 -12.44 -4.36
N PHE A 59 6.96 -11.40 -3.66
CA PHE A 59 7.87 -11.52 -2.53
C PHE A 59 7.10 -11.19 -1.27
N ALA A 60 7.13 -12.07 -0.28
CA ALA A 60 6.49 -11.88 1.00
C ALA A 60 7.52 -11.91 2.13
N ILE A 61 7.22 -11.20 3.21
CA ILE A 61 7.94 -11.28 4.47
C ILE A 61 6.96 -11.52 5.61
N GLN A 62 7.46 -12.11 6.69
CA GLN A 62 6.74 -12.22 7.95
C GLN A 62 7.41 -11.31 8.99
N ASP A 63 6.64 -10.79 9.94
CA ASP A 63 7.08 -9.90 11.02
C ASP A 63 8.37 -10.36 11.73
N GLU A 64 8.43 -11.61 12.18
CA GLU A 64 9.48 -12.12 13.07
C GLU A 64 10.65 -12.81 12.32
N LEU A 65 10.54 -13.02 11.01
CA LEU A 65 11.49 -13.83 10.24
C LEU A 65 12.31 -12.98 9.26
N GLY A 66 13.64 -13.01 9.41
CA GLY A 66 14.60 -12.45 8.45
C GLY A 66 14.72 -13.28 7.16
N THR A 67 13.59 -13.67 6.58
CA THR A 67 13.47 -14.50 5.37
C THR A 67 12.51 -13.86 4.39
N ILE A 68 12.93 -13.78 3.13
CA ILE A 68 12.05 -13.41 2.02
C ILE A 68 11.51 -14.69 1.39
N PHE A 69 10.19 -14.77 1.25
CA PHE A 69 9.50 -15.87 0.59
C PHE A 69 9.12 -15.45 -0.83
N GLN A 70 9.65 -16.14 -1.83
CA GLN A 70 9.20 -15.99 -3.21
C GLN A 70 7.98 -16.90 -3.42
N LEU A 71 6.87 -16.32 -3.83
CA LEU A 71 5.59 -17.00 -4.04
C LEU A 71 5.24 -17.05 -5.52
N GLU A 72 4.64 -18.16 -5.93
CA GLU A 72 3.93 -18.23 -7.20
C GLU A 72 2.69 -17.34 -7.13
N LYS A 73 2.61 -16.33 -8.01
CA LYS A 73 1.54 -15.32 -7.98
C LYS A 73 0.13 -15.88 -8.17
N THR A 74 -0.03 -17.03 -8.81
CA THR A 74 -1.36 -17.61 -9.09
C THR A 74 -1.86 -18.50 -7.96
N SER A 75 -0.97 -19.23 -7.29
CA SER A 75 -1.34 -20.22 -6.26
C SER A 75 -1.00 -19.81 -4.83
N GLY A 76 -0.06 -18.87 -4.64
CA GLY A 76 0.49 -18.52 -3.32
C GLY A 76 1.48 -19.53 -2.77
N LYS A 77 1.83 -20.56 -3.55
CA LYS A 77 2.81 -21.55 -3.17
C LYS A 77 4.18 -20.88 -3.01
N ILE A 78 4.85 -21.19 -1.89
CA ILE A 78 6.24 -20.80 -1.68
C ILE A 78 7.12 -21.59 -2.66
N LEU A 79 7.79 -20.86 -3.54
CA LEU A 79 8.78 -21.39 -4.48
C LEU A 79 10.17 -21.44 -3.85
N GLN A 80 10.53 -20.39 -3.09
CA GLN A 80 11.81 -20.27 -2.40
C GLN A 80 11.64 -19.54 -1.07
N SER A 81 12.48 -19.91 -0.09
CA SER A 81 12.62 -19.24 1.20
C SER A 81 14.08 -18.82 1.34
N ILE A 82 14.35 -17.52 1.31
CA ILE A 82 15.71 -16.99 1.18
C ILE A 82 16.04 -16.13 2.41
N PRO A 83 16.97 -16.59 3.29
CA PRO A 83 17.41 -15.81 4.42
C PRO A 83 18.14 -14.54 3.98
N PHE A 84 17.80 -13.41 4.58
CA PHE A 84 18.52 -12.15 4.42
C PHE A 84 18.97 -11.54 5.77
N GLY A 85 18.37 -11.98 6.87
CA GLY A 85 18.59 -11.41 8.19
C GLY A 85 18.31 -12.39 9.33
N LYS A 86 18.41 -11.89 10.56
CA LYS A 86 18.01 -12.62 11.78
C LYS A 86 16.52 -12.38 12.06
N SER A 87 15.99 -12.96 13.13
CA SER A 87 14.69 -12.54 13.64
C SER A 87 14.66 -11.05 13.94
N GLY A 88 13.51 -10.44 13.70
CA GLY A 88 13.34 -8.99 13.72
C GLY A 88 11.87 -8.61 13.86
N ASP A 89 11.57 -7.39 13.41
CA ASP A 89 10.24 -6.80 13.42
C ASP A 89 10.10 -6.08 12.07
N TYR A 90 9.73 -6.87 11.05
CA TYR A 90 9.75 -6.50 9.64
C TYR A 90 8.34 -6.17 9.18
N GLU A 91 8.14 -5.01 8.59
CA GLU A 91 6.81 -4.46 8.37
C GLU A 91 6.46 -4.20 6.90
N GLY A 92 7.46 -4.09 6.05
CA GLY A 92 7.23 -3.80 4.63
C GLY A 92 8.31 -4.37 3.74
N ILE A 93 7.94 -4.68 2.51
CA ILE A 93 8.86 -5.09 1.44
C ILE A 93 8.46 -4.41 0.15
N GLU A 94 9.44 -3.98 -0.64
CA GLU A 94 9.21 -3.38 -1.95
C GLU A 94 10.31 -3.82 -2.92
N PHE A 95 9.95 -4.04 -4.19
CA PHE A 95 10.89 -4.42 -5.24
C PHE A 95 11.13 -3.24 -6.17
N VAL A 96 12.37 -2.75 -6.21
CA VAL A 96 12.75 -1.59 -7.00
C VAL A 96 14.00 -1.89 -7.80
N GLU A 97 13.89 -1.83 -9.12
CA GLU A 97 15.02 -1.93 -10.07
C GLU A 97 15.96 -3.13 -9.80
N GLY A 98 15.41 -4.31 -9.52
CA GLY A 98 16.20 -5.53 -9.27
C GLY A 98 16.69 -5.69 -7.82
N LYS A 99 16.31 -4.78 -6.92
CA LYS A 99 16.65 -4.81 -5.50
C LYS A 99 15.39 -4.93 -4.66
N LEU A 100 15.51 -5.57 -3.52
CA LEU A 100 14.45 -5.58 -2.51
C LEU A 100 14.78 -4.62 -1.39
N TYR A 101 13.79 -3.88 -0.93
CA TYR A 101 13.88 -3.04 0.26
C TYR A 101 12.96 -3.61 1.31
N VAL A 102 13.48 -3.89 2.50
CA VAL A 102 12.72 -4.39 3.65
C VAL A 102 12.74 -3.32 4.74
N LEU A 103 11.55 -2.95 5.22
CA LEU A 103 11.34 -2.01 6.30
C LEU A 103 11.21 -2.75 7.63
N LYS A 104 11.84 -2.20 8.67
CA LYS A 104 11.60 -2.58 10.06
C LYS A 104 10.68 -1.57 10.74
N SER A 105 9.95 -1.98 11.78
CA SER A 105 9.10 -1.11 12.62
C SER A 105 9.85 0.10 13.19
N SER A 106 11.17 -0.05 13.43
CA SER A 106 12.06 1.04 13.85
C SER A 106 12.37 2.08 12.76
N GLY A 107 11.78 1.97 11.57
CA GLY A 107 12.04 2.84 10.43
C GLY A 107 13.39 2.60 9.74
N THR A 108 14.09 1.51 10.08
CA THR A 108 15.33 1.11 9.40
C THR A 108 15.00 0.42 8.09
N LEU A 109 15.66 0.82 6.99
CA LEU A 109 15.55 0.14 5.70
C LEU A 109 16.74 -0.79 5.48
N GLN A 110 16.49 -1.96 4.94
CA GLN A 110 17.51 -2.89 4.46
C GLN A 110 17.33 -3.09 2.96
N GLN A 111 18.35 -2.78 2.17
CA GLN A 111 18.40 -3.07 0.74
C GLN A 111 19.10 -4.40 0.51
N ILE A 112 18.47 -5.29 -0.23
CA ILE A 112 18.98 -6.60 -0.62
C ILE A 112 19.24 -6.60 -2.12
N GLU A 113 20.49 -6.87 -2.49
CA GLU A 113 20.95 -7.06 -3.87
C GLU A 113 21.28 -8.54 -4.07
N ASN A 114 21.01 -9.06 -5.28
CA ASN A 114 21.32 -10.44 -5.66
C ASN A 114 20.70 -11.49 -4.72
N LEU A 115 19.42 -11.33 -4.38
CA LEU A 115 18.70 -12.24 -3.49
C LEU A 115 18.89 -13.71 -3.91
N GLY A 116 19.33 -14.56 -2.97
CA GLY A 116 19.51 -16.00 -3.17
C GLY A 116 20.77 -16.39 -3.96
N LEU A 117 21.55 -15.43 -4.45
CA LEU A 117 22.79 -15.69 -5.18
C LEU A 117 24.01 -15.70 -4.25
N PRO A 118 25.14 -16.32 -4.66
CA PRO A 118 26.35 -16.37 -3.83
C PRO A 118 26.91 -14.99 -3.44
N ASN A 119 26.61 -13.95 -4.22
CA ASN A 119 27.00 -12.56 -3.98
C ASN A 119 25.83 -11.71 -3.43
N GLN A 120 24.86 -12.32 -2.75
CA GLN A 120 23.82 -11.61 -2.02
C GLN A 120 24.44 -10.59 -1.07
N LYS A 121 23.96 -9.35 -1.13
CA LYS A 121 24.43 -8.26 -0.28
C LYS A 121 23.26 -7.58 0.40
N VAL A 122 23.37 -7.38 1.72
CA VAL A 122 22.41 -6.61 2.50
C VAL A 122 23.08 -5.32 2.97
N THR A 123 22.51 -4.18 2.60
CA THR A 123 22.96 -2.85 3.03
C THR A 123 21.89 -2.25 3.92
N THR A 124 22.27 -1.80 5.13
CA THR A 124 21.34 -1.24 6.11
C THR A 124 21.43 0.28 6.13
N PHE A 125 20.27 0.94 6.08
CA PHE A 125 20.11 2.39 6.17
C PHE A 125 19.31 2.71 7.44
N PRO A 126 19.98 3.10 8.54
CA PRO A 126 19.29 3.60 9.72
C PRO A 126 18.65 4.96 9.40
N SER A 127 17.48 5.21 9.98
CA SER A 127 16.82 6.52 9.92
C SER A 127 16.90 7.21 11.28
N PHE A 128 16.35 8.42 11.35
CA PHE A 128 16.13 9.15 12.61
C PHE A 128 14.87 8.68 13.36
N MET A 129 14.04 7.83 12.74
CA MET A 129 12.84 7.29 13.37
C MET A 129 13.21 6.34 14.51
N THR A 130 12.31 6.21 15.49
CA THR A 130 12.45 5.28 16.61
C THR A 130 11.35 4.23 16.56
N SER A 131 11.36 3.28 17.49
CA SER A 131 10.24 2.33 17.66
C SER A 131 8.91 3.01 18.00
N GLU A 132 8.91 4.26 18.49
CA GLU A 132 7.67 5.00 18.75
C GLU A 132 6.97 5.45 17.46
N ASN A 133 7.74 5.63 16.38
CA ASN A 133 7.18 5.92 15.06
C ASN A 133 6.38 4.75 14.50
N ASP A 134 6.71 3.51 14.88
CA ASP A 134 6.00 2.28 14.49
C ASP A 134 5.76 2.26 12.96
N ALA A 135 6.85 2.18 12.19
CA ALA A 135 6.83 2.31 10.74
C ALA A 135 6.29 1.03 10.08
N GLU A 136 5.17 1.13 9.36
CA GLU A 136 4.46 -0.07 8.88
C GLU A 136 4.26 -0.13 7.36
N GLY A 137 3.96 0.99 6.71
CA GLY A 137 3.77 0.98 5.26
C GLY A 137 5.08 1.23 4.53
N LEU A 138 5.36 0.46 3.48
CA LEU A 138 6.43 0.74 2.51
C LEU A 138 5.85 0.68 1.09
N VAL A 139 6.09 1.70 0.27
CA VAL A 139 5.67 1.70 -1.13
C VAL A 139 6.65 2.47 -2.02
N TYR A 140 6.86 2.00 -3.24
CA TYR A 140 7.64 2.74 -4.23
C TYR A 140 6.84 3.87 -4.88
N ASP A 141 7.29 5.10 -4.69
CA ASP A 141 6.84 6.29 -5.41
C ASP A 141 7.72 6.49 -6.66
N THR A 142 7.32 5.85 -7.75
CA THR A 142 8.01 5.87 -9.05
C THR A 142 8.18 7.29 -9.60
N PHE A 143 7.19 8.17 -9.38
CA PHE A 143 7.21 9.55 -9.90
C PHE A 143 8.35 10.37 -9.32
N ASN A 144 8.67 10.15 -8.05
CA ASN A 144 9.72 10.90 -7.34
C ASN A 144 10.98 10.06 -7.09
N ASN A 145 11.02 8.83 -7.62
CA ASN A 145 12.08 7.84 -7.40
C ASN A 145 12.51 7.71 -5.93
N ARG A 146 11.54 7.39 -5.07
CA ARG A 146 11.75 7.26 -3.62
C ARG A 146 10.84 6.19 -3.03
N LEU A 147 11.19 5.68 -1.86
CA LEU A 147 10.28 4.87 -1.05
C LEU A 147 9.50 5.78 -0.10
N LEU A 148 8.20 5.58 0.02
CA LEU A 148 7.37 6.22 1.03
C LEU A 148 7.17 5.26 2.21
N ILE A 149 7.30 5.80 3.42
CA ILE A 149 7.25 5.04 4.67
C ILE A 149 6.13 5.62 5.54
N ALA A 150 5.08 4.84 5.78
CA ALA A 150 3.96 5.28 6.60
C ALA A 150 4.13 4.87 8.06
N CYS A 151 4.02 5.83 8.98
CA CYS A 151 4.13 5.59 10.42
C CYS A 151 2.75 5.36 11.06
N LYS A 152 2.60 4.24 11.77
CA LYS A 152 1.43 3.96 12.62
C LYS A 152 1.54 4.68 13.96
N GLY A 153 2.72 4.97 14.45
CA GLY A 153 2.97 5.68 15.70
C GLY A 153 3.25 7.16 15.49
N TRP A 154 4.00 7.75 16.43
CA TRP A 154 4.44 9.14 16.41
C TRP A 154 5.80 9.24 17.06
N GLY A 155 6.77 9.85 16.38
CA GLY A 155 8.04 10.19 16.99
C GLY A 155 7.92 11.33 18.00
N GLU A 156 9.02 11.60 18.70
CA GLU A 156 9.11 12.69 19.65
C GLU A 156 8.79 14.05 18.98
N GLY A 157 7.91 14.83 19.62
CA GLY A 157 7.51 16.15 19.13
C GLY A 157 6.53 16.13 17.94
N GLU A 158 6.16 14.97 17.42
CA GLU A 158 5.16 14.89 16.35
C GLU A 158 3.74 15.22 16.83
N ASN A 159 2.95 15.80 15.93
CA ASN A 159 1.55 16.10 16.20
C ASN A 159 0.71 14.80 16.20
N LYS A 160 0.24 14.41 17.38
CA LYS A 160 -0.56 13.18 17.58
C LYS A 160 -1.93 13.16 16.86
N ASN A 161 -2.37 14.27 16.27
CA ASN A 161 -3.61 14.34 15.48
C ASN A 161 -3.45 13.96 14.00
N GLN A 162 -2.21 13.70 13.55
CA GLN A 162 -1.91 13.30 12.18
C GLN A 162 -0.93 12.13 12.15
N LYS A 163 -0.96 11.33 11.09
CA LYS A 163 0.04 10.32 10.78
C LYS A 163 1.07 10.89 9.82
N SER A 164 2.32 10.51 9.99
CA SER A 164 3.44 10.98 9.17
C SER A 164 3.79 9.95 8.12
N VAL A 165 4.11 10.42 6.92
CA VAL A 165 4.72 9.63 5.85
C VAL A 165 6.06 10.25 5.51
N TYR A 166 7.13 9.49 5.67
CA TYR A 166 8.50 9.88 5.36
C TYR A 166 8.92 9.33 4.01
N ALA A 167 10.03 9.83 3.47
CA ALA A 167 10.61 9.35 2.23
C ALA A 167 12.04 8.86 2.42
N PHE A 168 12.44 7.88 1.61
CA PHE A 168 13.83 7.51 1.38
C PHE A 168 14.13 7.70 -0.11
N ASP A 169 14.98 8.68 -0.43
CA ASP A 169 15.36 8.99 -1.80
C ASP A 169 16.30 7.91 -2.34
N LEU A 170 15.95 7.29 -3.46
CA LEU A 170 16.72 6.16 -4.01
C LEU A 170 17.96 6.59 -4.79
N LYS A 171 18.08 7.88 -5.12
CA LYS A 171 19.26 8.44 -5.79
C LYS A 171 20.34 8.84 -4.78
N THR A 172 19.95 9.51 -3.70
CA THR A 172 20.89 9.94 -2.65
C THR A 172 21.07 8.90 -1.54
N LEU A 173 20.16 7.93 -1.45
CA LEU A 173 20.11 6.90 -0.41
C LEU A 173 19.99 7.50 1.01
N THR A 174 19.13 8.50 1.15
CA THR A 174 18.92 9.24 2.40
C THR A 174 17.45 9.41 2.73
N PHE A 175 17.13 9.43 4.03
CA PHE A 175 15.79 9.74 4.52
C PHE A 175 15.50 11.24 4.48
N SER A 176 14.25 11.61 4.27
CA SER A 176 13.75 12.96 4.50
C SER A 176 13.59 13.23 6.00
N GLU A 177 14.26 14.24 6.56
CA GLU A 177 14.16 14.58 7.99
C GLU A 177 12.74 15.00 8.44
N LYS A 178 11.94 15.52 7.51
CA LYS A 178 10.56 15.92 7.74
C LYS A 178 9.60 15.00 6.96
N PRO A 179 8.38 14.78 7.46
CA PRO A 179 7.36 14.06 6.70
C PRO A 179 7.12 14.74 5.35
N VAL A 180 7.06 13.94 4.28
CA VAL A 180 6.69 14.41 2.93
C VAL A 180 5.18 14.50 2.75
N LEU A 181 4.42 13.82 3.62
CA LEU A 181 2.97 13.87 3.69
C LEU A 181 2.54 13.67 5.15
N THR A 182 1.48 14.35 5.57
CA THR A 182 0.78 14.05 6.82
C THR A 182 -0.71 13.81 6.56
N ILE A 183 -1.29 12.88 7.31
CA ILE A 183 -2.68 12.45 7.14
C ILE A 183 -3.39 12.58 8.48
N THR A 184 -4.33 13.53 8.57
CA THR A 184 -5.20 13.67 9.74
C THR A 184 -6.26 12.57 9.77
N LYS A 185 -6.78 12.28 10.98
CA LYS A 185 -7.94 11.37 11.13
C LYS A 185 -9.13 11.81 10.27
N LYS A 186 -9.36 13.12 10.16
CA LYS A 186 -10.44 13.67 9.32
C LYS A 186 -10.22 13.35 7.84
N GLN A 187 -9.02 13.60 7.31
CA GLN A 187 -8.70 13.27 5.90
C GLN A 187 -8.84 11.78 5.62
N PHE A 188 -8.38 10.93 6.55
CA PHE A 188 -8.56 9.49 6.45
C PHE A 188 -10.05 9.11 6.37
N ILE A 189 -10.86 9.62 7.30
CA ILE A 189 -12.31 9.37 7.32
C ILE A 189 -12.97 9.90 6.05
N ASP A 190 -12.68 11.13 5.62
CA ASP A 190 -13.28 11.74 4.43
C ASP A 190 -12.95 10.94 3.15
N PHE A 191 -11.74 10.36 3.08
CA PHE A 191 -11.35 9.48 1.97
C PHE A 191 -12.10 8.15 2.00
N TRP A 192 -12.20 7.51 3.17
CA TRP A 192 -12.78 6.16 3.28
C TRP A 192 -14.31 6.16 3.34
N GLN A 193 -14.96 7.16 3.93
CA GLN A 193 -16.41 7.19 4.15
C GLN A 193 -17.24 6.97 2.88
N PRO A 194 -16.94 7.61 1.73
CA PRO A 194 -17.66 7.35 0.49
C PRO A 194 -17.51 5.89 0.03
N ILE A 195 -16.31 5.32 0.16
CA ILE A 195 -15.98 3.94 -0.24
C ILE A 195 -16.82 2.94 0.59
N LEU A 196 -16.94 3.17 1.91
CA LEU A 196 -17.71 2.29 2.80
C LEU A 196 -19.21 2.37 2.60
N ARG A 197 -19.71 3.53 2.15
CA ARG A 197 -21.14 3.72 1.86
C ARG A 197 -21.55 3.04 0.57
N CYS A 198 -20.68 3.01 -0.45
CA CYS A 198 -20.93 2.27 -1.69
C CYS A 198 -20.90 0.75 -1.48
N ASN A 199 -20.17 0.27 -0.47
CA ASN A 199 -20.02 -1.14 -0.12
C ASN A 199 -20.99 -1.59 1.00
N ASN A 200 -22.31 -1.34 0.88
CA ASN A 200 -23.37 -1.87 1.76
C ASN A 200 -23.09 -1.91 3.29
N GLY A 201 -22.44 -0.89 3.84
CA GLY A 201 -22.32 -0.72 5.30
C GLY A 201 -21.35 -1.67 5.99
N ALA A 202 -20.22 -2.02 5.35
CA ALA A 202 -19.09 -2.60 6.07
C ALA A 202 -18.74 -1.81 7.33
N ASN A 203 -18.72 -2.53 8.46
CA ASN A 203 -18.35 -1.97 9.74
C ASN A 203 -16.88 -1.52 9.70
N SER A 204 -16.64 -0.21 9.88
CA SER A 204 -15.32 0.40 9.67
C SER A 204 -14.20 -0.16 10.54
N SER A 205 -14.56 -0.85 11.62
CA SER A 205 -13.64 -1.51 12.56
C SER A 205 -13.17 -2.90 12.12
N LYS A 206 -13.60 -3.42 10.96
CA LYS A 206 -13.22 -4.73 10.42
C LYS A 206 -12.61 -4.67 9.03
N LEU A 207 -12.38 -3.46 8.52
CA LEU A 207 -11.79 -3.30 7.21
C LEU A 207 -10.30 -3.64 7.28
N PRO A 208 -9.78 -4.37 6.27
CA PRO A 208 -8.37 -4.70 6.19
C PRO A 208 -7.53 -3.42 6.15
N ILE A 209 -6.27 -3.52 6.58
CA ILE A 209 -5.26 -2.53 6.19
C ILE A 209 -4.87 -2.92 4.76
N PRO A 210 -5.30 -2.19 3.72
CA PRO A 210 -4.86 -2.49 2.39
C PRO A 210 -3.38 -2.12 2.29
N ILE A 211 -2.54 -3.06 1.87
CA ILE A 211 -1.23 -2.74 1.31
C ILE A 211 -1.45 -2.67 -0.20
N PRO A 212 -1.80 -1.51 -0.78
CA PRO A 212 -2.04 -1.42 -2.20
C PRO A 212 -0.72 -1.63 -2.95
N LEU A 213 -0.59 -2.78 -3.60
CA LEU A 213 0.40 -2.98 -4.64
C LEU A 213 -0.28 -2.71 -5.99
N PRO A 214 0.01 -1.57 -6.65
CA PRO A 214 -0.41 -1.40 -8.03
C PRO A 214 0.42 -2.35 -8.89
N LEU A 215 -0.15 -3.51 -9.24
CA LEU A 215 0.49 -4.44 -10.19
C LEU A 215 0.52 -3.85 -11.60
N THR A 216 -0.58 -3.18 -11.96
CA THR A 216 -0.86 -2.43 -13.19
C THR A 216 -1.91 -1.38 -12.83
N SER A 217 -2.32 -0.52 -13.77
CA SER A 217 -3.45 0.39 -13.56
C SER A 217 -4.74 -0.31 -13.11
N ASP A 218 -4.85 -1.62 -13.37
CA ASP A 218 -6.13 -2.35 -13.33
C ASP A 218 -6.22 -3.37 -12.19
N LEU A 219 -5.18 -3.54 -11.35
CA LEU A 219 -5.14 -4.63 -10.36
C LEU A 219 -4.55 -4.18 -9.02
N LEU A 220 -5.40 -4.25 -7.98
CA LEU A 220 -5.07 -4.03 -6.58
C LEU A 220 -4.92 -5.37 -5.87
N VAL A 221 -3.81 -5.53 -5.16
CA VAL A 221 -3.60 -6.69 -4.27
C VAL A 221 -3.69 -6.26 -2.82
N LEU A 222 -4.45 -7.01 -2.03
CA LEU A 222 -4.62 -6.77 -0.60
C LEU A 222 -4.14 -7.97 0.19
N LEU A 223 -3.37 -7.68 1.24
CA LEU A 223 -3.08 -8.63 2.30
C LEU A 223 -4.27 -8.69 3.27
N TYR A 224 -4.66 -9.89 3.67
CA TYR A 224 -5.74 -10.07 4.64
C TYR A 224 -5.40 -11.18 5.63
N ILE A 225 -5.61 -10.93 6.92
CA ILE A 225 -5.48 -11.94 7.98
C ILE A 225 -6.84 -12.13 8.64
N GLN A 226 -7.43 -13.32 8.50
CA GLN A 226 -8.69 -13.69 9.16
C GLN A 226 -8.48 -14.89 10.07
N LYS A 227 -8.78 -14.75 11.37
CA LYS A 227 -8.61 -15.84 12.36
C LYS A 227 -7.20 -16.47 12.29
N ARG A 228 -6.15 -15.66 12.15
CA ARG A 228 -4.74 -16.07 11.98
C ARG A 228 -4.45 -16.87 10.71
N LYS A 229 -5.33 -16.79 9.69
CA LYS A 229 -5.07 -17.31 8.36
C LYS A 229 -4.75 -16.15 7.41
N PRO A 230 -3.58 -16.17 6.76
CA PRO A 230 -3.18 -15.17 5.78
C PRO A 230 -3.79 -15.45 4.40
N PHE A 231 -4.26 -14.41 3.74
CA PHE A 231 -4.83 -14.43 2.40
C PHE A 231 -4.29 -13.28 1.56
N ILE A 232 -4.21 -13.51 0.26
CA ILE A 232 -4.04 -12.46 -0.74
C ILE A 232 -5.35 -12.33 -1.51
N CYS A 233 -5.88 -11.12 -1.59
CA CYS A 233 -7.05 -10.78 -2.38
C CYS A 233 -6.62 -9.98 -3.61
N PHE A 234 -7.05 -10.40 -4.79
CA PHE A 234 -6.87 -9.65 -6.02
C PHE A 234 -8.19 -8.96 -6.37
N LEU A 235 -8.09 -7.70 -6.77
CA LEU A 235 -9.21 -6.85 -7.13
C LEU A 235 -8.90 -6.19 -8.47
N GLN A 236 -9.76 -6.41 -9.45
CA GLN A 236 -9.71 -5.75 -10.75
C GLN A 236 -10.49 -4.44 -10.72
N GLU A 237 -10.05 -3.47 -11.52
CA GLU A 237 -10.74 -2.19 -11.66
C GLU A 237 -12.14 -2.42 -12.28
N GLU A 238 -13.19 -1.95 -11.60
CA GLU A 238 -14.53 -1.88 -12.20
C GLU A 238 -14.72 -0.49 -12.85
N ILE A 239 -14.65 -0.45 -14.18
CA ILE A 239 -15.02 0.75 -14.95
C ILE A 239 -16.55 0.87 -14.89
N CYS A 240 -17.05 1.85 -14.12
CA CYS A 240 -18.45 2.31 -14.21
C CYS A 240 -18.70 3.10 -15.50
#